data_AF-A0A484ZE64-F1
#
_entry.id   AF-A0A484ZE64-F1
#
_cell.length_a   1.000
_cell.length_b   1.000
_cell.length_c   1.000
_cell.angle_alpha   90.00
_cell.angle_beta   90.00
_cell.angle_gamma   90.00
#
_symmetry.space_group_name_H-M   'P 1'
#
loop_
_entity.id
_entity.type
_entity.pdbx_description
1 polymer ?
#
loop_
_entity_poly.entity_id
_entity_poly.type
_entity_poly.pdbx_seq_one_letter_code
_entity_poly.pdbx_strand_id
1 'polypeptide(L)'
;MIALFEKQCPQASQEEGHYQALRAYADKRLDKCVFGEEKPACKQCPVHCYQPVKREEMKQIMRWAGPRMLWRHPILTVRHLIDDRRPVPELPEKYRPKK
;
A
#
# COMPACT_ATOMS: atom_id res chain seq x y z
N MET A 1 2.88 2.05 -8.92
CA MET A 1 2.39 3.27 -8.22
C MET A 1 3.52 4.20 -7.83
N ILE A 2 4.45 3.80 -6.93
CA ILE A 2 5.54 4.66 -6.44
C ILE A 2 6.38 5.25 -7.58
N ALA A 3 6.91 4.42 -8.48
CA ALA A 3 7.69 4.87 -9.63
C ALA A 3 6.92 5.79 -10.62
N LEU A 4 5.58 5.65 -10.68
CA LEU A 4 4.75 6.55 -11.49
C LEU A 4 4.64 7.92 -10.81
N PHE A 5 4.44 7.93 -9.49
CA PHE A 5 4.34 9.14 -8.69
C PHE A 5 5.66 9.92 -8.70
N GLU A 6 6.79 9.26 -8.42
CA GLU A 6 8.13 9.84 -8.47
C GLU A 6 8.41 10.56 -9.80
N LYS A 7 8.04 9.94 -10.94
CA LYS A 7 8.34 10.49 -12.27
C LYS A 7 7.41 11.58 -12.74
N GLN A 8 6.18 11.63 -12.25
CA GLN A 8 5.11 12.40 -12.90
C GLN A 8 4.31 13.31 -11.94
N CYS A 9 4.50 13.18 -10.63
CA CYS A 9 3.80 14.01 -9.65
C CYS A 9 4.63 15.28 -9.36
N PRO A 10 4.09 16.49 -9.61
CA PRO A 10 4.80 17.74 -9.28
C PRO A 10 5.12 17.90 -7.78
N GLN A 11 4.34 17.24 -6.92
CA GLN A 11 4.52 17.26 -5.47
C GLN A 11 5.44 16.15 -4.95
N ALA A 12 6.15 15.43 -5.84
CA ALA A 12 7.11 14.42 -5.43
C ALA A 12 8.34 15.06 -4.74
N SER A 13 8.87 14.38 -3.72
CA SER A 13 10.14 14.76 -3.10
C SER A 13 11.26 14.73 -4.14
N GLN A 14 12.17 15.69 -4.05
CA GLN A 14 13.36 15.79 -4.90
C GLN A 14 14.58 15.08 -4.27
N GLU A 15 14.44 14.54 -3.05
CA GLU A 15 15.51 13.85 -2.35
C GLU A 15 15.88 12.54 -3.06
N GLU A 16 17.17 12.39 -3.39
CA GLU A 16 17.69 11.22 -4.08
C GLU A 16 17.53 9.96 -3.21
N GLY A 17 17.01 8.87 -3.80
CA GLY A 17 16.84 7.58 -3.12
C GLY A 17 15.63 7.47 -2.18
N HIS A 18 14.90 8.56 -1.92
CA HIS A 18 13.74 8.57 -1.00
C HIS A 18 12.65 7.55 -1.37
N TYR A 19 12.29 7.48 -2.65
CA TYR A 19 11.27 6.53 -3.13
C TYR A 19 11.74 5.08 -3.17
N GLN A 20 13.04 4.87 -3.39
CA GLN A 20 13.66 3.54 -3.28
C GLN A 20 13.61 3.05 -1.83
N ALA A 21 13.94 3.91 -0.87
CA ALA A 21 13.84 3.62 0.54
C ALA A 21 12.38 3.37 0.98
N LEU A 22 11.42 4.16 0.48
CA LEU A 22 10.00 3.95 0.74
C LEU A 22 9.51 2.59 0.21
N ARG A 23 9.96 2.19 -0.98
CA ARG A 23 9.63 0.88 -1.55
C ARG A 23 10.24 -0.26 -0.73
N ALA A 24 11.53 -0.18 -0.42
CA ALA A 24 12.20 -1.19 0.42
C ALA A 24 11.55 -1.31 1.81
N TYR A 25 11.09 -0.19 2.39
CA TYR A 25 10.32 -0.19 3.62
C TYR A 25 8.99 -0.94 3.47
N ALA A 26 8.24 -0.68 2.39
CA ALA A 26 6.97 -1.34 2.11
C ALA A 26 7.17 -2.86 1.94
N ASP A 27 8.16 -3.27 1.16
CA ASP A 27 8.48 -4.67 0.90
C ASP A 27 8.81 -5.40 2.22
N LYS A 28 9.67 -4.82 3.06
CA LYS A 28 10.00 -5.37 4.39
C LYS A 28 8.78 -5.52 5.32
N ARG A 29 7.76 -4.68 5.17
CA ARG A 29 6.50 -4.78 5.94
C ARG A 29 5.58 -5.86 5.38
N LEU A 30 5.58 -6.08 4.08
CA LEU A 30 4.84 -7.15 3.42
C LEU A 30 5.39 -8.52 3.80
N ASP A 31 6.72 -8.69 3.81
CA ASP A 31 7.39 -9.94 4.21
C ASP A 31 7.03 -10.38 5.64
N LYS A 32 6.71 -9.42 6.51
CA LYS A 32 6.35 -9.65 7.92
C LYS A 32 4.84 -9.54 8.16
N CYS A 33 4.03 -9.51 7.11
CA CYS A 33 2.60 -9.34 7.25
C CYS A 33 1.97 -10.54 7.98
N VAL A 34 1.13 -10.25 8.97
CA VAL A 34 0.42 -11.28 9.73
C VAL A 34 -0.55 -12.09 8.87
N PHE A 35 -1.08 -11.48 7.81
CA PHE A 35 -2.03 -12.08 6.88
C PHE A 35 -1.38 -12.78 5.69
N GLY A 36 -0.07 -12.60 5.47
CA GLY A 36 0.64 -13.18 4.32
C GLY A 36 -0.04 -12.87 2.98
N GLU A 37 -0.31 -13.93 2.20
CA GLU A 37 -0.98 -13.86 0.90
C GLU A 37 -2.47 -13.46 1.00
N GLU A 38 -3.12 -13.70 2.14
CA GLU A 38 -4.52 -13.31 2.38
C GLU A 38 -4.65 -11.85 2.83
N LYS A 39 -3.60 -11.04 2.66
CA LYS A 39 -3.58 -9.66 3.11
C LYS A 39 -4.72 -8.84 2.48
N PRO A 40 -5.58 -8.20 3.30
CA PRO A 40 -6.59 -7.29 2.78
C PRO A 40 -5.96 -6.02 2.21
N ALA A 41 -6.79 -5.21 1.55
CA ALA A 41 -6.41 -3.87 1.14
C ALA A 41 -5.86 -3.06 2.34
N CYS A 42 -4.74 -2.34 2.13
CA CYS A 42 -4.05 -1.59 3.19
C CYS A 42 -4.97 -0.54 3.87
N LYS A 43 -5.99 -0.06 3.16
CA LYS A 43 -7.00 0.88 3.67
C LYS A 43 -7.88 0.28 4.76
N GLN A 44 -8.20 -1.01 4.66
CA GLN A 44 -9.13 -1.72 5.55
C GLN A 44 -8.40 -2.65 6.53
N CYS A 45 -7.08 -2.74 6.43
CA CYS A 45 -6.27 -3.61 7.27
C CYS A 45 -6.42 -3.22 8.77
N PRO A 46 -6.78 -4.17 9.65
CA PRO A 46 -7.05 -3.88 11.06
C PRO A 46 -5.77 -3.68 11.88
N VAL A 47 -4.60 -4.06 11.34
CA VAL A 47 -3.32 -3.90 12.03
C VAL A 47 -2.60 -2.62 11.63
N HIS A 48 -1.96 -1.99 12.61
CA HIS A 48 -1.10 -0.83 12.38
C HIS A 48 0.31 -1.26 11.94
N CYS A 49 0.52 -1.36 10.62
CA CYS A 49 1.79 -1.85 10.06
C CYS A 49 2.82 -0.77 9.71
N TYR A 50 2.37 0.43 9.30
CA TYR A 50 3.25 1.51 8.83
C TYR A 50 3.38 2.59 9.89
N GLN A 51 4.54 3.24 9.97
CA GLN A 51 4.66 4.49 10.72
C GLN A 51 3.70 5.54 10.13
N PRO A 52 3.08 6.40 10.97
CA PRO A 52 2.03 7.32 10.54
C PRO A 52 2.47 8.22 9.38
N VAL A 53 3.70 8.73 9.43
CA VAL A 53 4.29 9.58 8.36
C VAL A 53 4.37 8.82 7.03
N LYS A 54 4.96 7.62 7.03
CA LYS A 54 5.09 6.77 5.83
C LYS A 54 3.74 6.27 5.31
N ARG A 55 2.77 6.08 6.21
CA ARG A 55 1.40 5.71 5.84
C ARG A 55 0.70 6.81 5.06
N GLU A 56 0.82 8.05 5.52
CA GLU A 56 0.21 9.20 4.84
C GLU A 56 0.84 9.44 3.48
N GLU A 57 2.16 9.34 3.42
CA GLU A 57 2.90 9.39 2.16
C GLU A 57 2.41 8.33 1.16
N MET A 58 2.28 7.07 1.60
CA MET A 58 1.77 6.00 0.74
C MET A 58 0.34 6.26 0.26
N LYS A 59 -0.53 6.81 1.11
CA LYS A 59 -1.90 7.19 0.71
C LYS A 59 -1.89 8.28 -0.35
N GLN A 60 -1.04 9.30 -0.21
CA GLN A 60 -0.88 10.35 -1.23
C GLN A 60 -0.48 9.75 -2.57
N ILE A 61 0.50 8.84 -2.56
CA ILE A 61 0.95 8.11 -3.74
C ILE A 61 -0.21 7.30 -4.36
N MET A 62 -0.90 6.48 -3.56
CA MET A 62 -2.01 5.66 -4.05
C MET A 62 -3.16 6.50 -4.61
N ARG A 63 -3.52 7.60 -3.94
CA ARG A 63 -4.60 8.51 -4.37
C ARG A 63 -4.28 9.20 -5.68
N TRP A 64 -3.02 9.62 -5.87
CA TRP A 64 -2.60 10.30 -7.10
C TRP A 64 -2.35 9.31 -8.25
N ALA A 65 -1.65 8.21 -7.98
CA ALA A 65 -1.24 7.22 -8.99
C ALA A 65 -2.36 6.25 -9.36
N GLY A 66 -3.29 5.95 -8.47
CA GLY A 66 -4.35 4.95 -8.66
C GLY A 66 -5.18 5.20 -9.94
N PRO A 67 -5.86 6.35 -10.07
CA PRO A 67 -6.63 6.68 -11.28
C PRO A 67 -5.75 6.75 -12.54
N ARG A 68 -4.48 7.15 -12.39
CA ARG A 68 -3.55 7.31 -13.52
C ARG A 68 -2.98 5.99 -14.02
N MET A 69 -2.92 4.95 -13.18
CA MET A 69 -2.51 3.63 -13.62
C MET A 69 -3.53 2.99 -14.58
N LEU A 70 -4.80 3.42 -14.56
CA LEU A 70 -5.82 2.90 -15.47
C LEU A 70 -5.41 3.03 -16.94
N TRP A 71 -4.71 4.11 -17.29
CA TRP A 71 -4.24 4.37 -18.66
C TRP A 71 -3.09 3.45 -19.11
N ARG A 72 -2.28 2.93 -18.17
CA ARG A 72 -1.12 2.08 -18.48
C ARG A 72 -1.39 0.60 -18.28
N HIS A 73 -2.13 0.26 -17.23
CA HIS A 73 -2.41 -1.11 -16.82
C HIS A 73 -3.88 -1.26 -16.41
N PRO A 74 -4.82 -1.12 -17.35
CA PRO A 74 -6.25 -1.07 -17.04
C PRO A 74 -6.73 -2.30 -16.26
N ILE A 75 -6.28 -3.48 -16.66
CA ILE A 75 -6.64 -4.76 -16.00
C ILE A 75 -6.16 -4.79 -14.54
N LEU A 76 -4.91 -4.38 -14.28
CA LEU A 76 -4.34 -4.37 -12.93
C LEU A 76 -5.03 -3.33 -12.05
N THR A 77 -5.36 -2.16 -12.60
CA THR A 77 -6.11 -1.14 -11.87
C THR A 77 -7.50 -1.62 -11.51
N VAL A 78 -8.22 -2.26 -12.43
CA VAL A 78 -9.55 -2.82 -12.13
C VAL A 78 -9.46 -3.91 -11.07
N ARG A 79 -8.48 -4.83 -11.15
CA ARG A 79 -8.23 -5.82 -10.09
C ARG A 79 -7.98 -5.16 -8.73
N HIS A 80 -7.13 -4.13 -8.69
CA HIS A 80 -6.85 -3.39 -7.47
C HIS A 80 -8.10 -2.72 -6.87
N LEU A 81 -8.95 -2.14 -7.71
CA LEU A 81 -10.22 -1.54 -7.28
C LEU A 81 -11.22 -2.58 -6.74
N ILE A 82 -11.21 -3.80 -7.28
CA ILE A 82 -12.01 -4.92 -6.77
C ILE A 82 -11.44 -5.41 -5.43
N ASP A 83 -10.12 -5.55 -5.33
CA ASP A 83 -9.45 -5.95 -4.09
C ASP A 83 -9.71 -4.97 -2.94
N ASP A 84 -9.79 -3.67 -3.23
CA ASP A 84 -10.18 -2.63 -2.28
C ASP A 84 -11.60 -2.79 -1.71
N ARG A 85 -12.45 -3.60 -2.36
CA ARG A 85 -13.81 -3.92 -1.92
C ARG A 85 -13.94 -5.29 -1.25
N ARG A 86 -12.87 -6.08 -1.20
CA ARG A 86 -12.90 -7.40 -0.55
C ARG A 86 -13.09 -7.26 0.96
N PRO A 87 -13.84 -8.16 1.61
CA PRO A 87 -13.99 -8.16 3.05
C PRO A 87 -12.64 -8.44 3.73
N VAL A 88 -12.44 -7.86 4.91
CA VAL A 88 -11.25 -8.05 5.71
C VAL A 88 -11.29 -9.45 6.33
N PRO A 89 -10.26 -10.29 6.14
CA PRO A 89 -10.19 -11.60 6.77
C PRO A 89 -9.98 -11.48 8.28
N GLU A 90 -10.36 -12.50 9.03
CA GLU A 90 -10.15 -12.52 10.46
C GLU A 90 -8.66 -12.49 10.82
N LEU A 91 -8.32 -11.82 11.92
CA LEU A 91 -6.96 -11.82 12.45
C LEU A 91 -6.54 -13.27 12.80
N PRO A 92 -5.31 -13.71 12.45
CA PRO A 92 -4.81 -15.00 12.88
C PRO A 92 -4.82 -15.12 14.41
N GLU A 93 -5.14 -16.29 14.93
CA GLU A 93 -5.32 -16.54 16.37
C GLU A 93 -4.14 -16.05 17.22
N LYS A 94 -2.91 -16.24 16.72
CA LYS A 94 -1.66 -15.76 17.34
C LYS A 94 -1.59 -14.25 17.62
N TYR A 95 -2.38 -13.43 16.92
CA TYR A 95 -2.41 -11.97 17.07
C TYR A 95 -3.72 -11.44 17.67
N ARG A 96 -4.65 -12.33 18.04
CA ARG A 96 -5.89 -11.92 18.71
C ARG A 96 -5.57 -11.54 20.17
N PRO A 97 -6.13 -10.44 20.71
CA PRO A 97 -5.99 -10.15 22.13
C PRO A 97 -6.60 -11.29 22.94
N LYS A 98 -5.84 -11.81 23.92
CA LYS A 98 -6.37 -12.83 24.85
C LYS A 98 -7.46 -12.16 25.69
N LYS A 99 -8.67 -12.73 25.65
CA LYS A 99 -9.77 -12.37 26.54
C LYS A 99 -9.48 -12.85 27.95
#